data_AF-M3HZI4-F1
#
_entry.id   AF-M3HZI4-F1
#
_cell.length_a   1.000
_cell.length_b   1.000
_cell.length_c   1.000
_cell.angle_alpha   90.00
_cell.angle_beta   90.00
_cell.angle_gamma   90.00
#
_symmetry.space_group_name_H-M   'P 1'
#
loop_
_entity.id
_entity.type
_entity.pdbx_description
1 polymer ?
#
loop_
_entity_poly.entity_id
_entity_poly.type
_entity_poly.pdbx_seq_one_letter_code
_entity_poly.pdbx_strand_id
1 'polypeptide(L)'
;MPIYKVTQQQGNRVITSTLEAKSLSSLQAFLTAASTAKIKYIYEVHFEDDTTTPPIDDFNYFKQYKAFCANSNRRKKQVLIHNVKKTMDEDKLARLCKMHLEVGGLKVDSVACALFML
;
A
#
# COMPACT_ATOMS: atom_id res chain seq x y z
N MET A 1 14.70 -4.32 12.74
CA MET A 1 14.85 -5.44 11.77
C MET A 1 13.72 -5.32 10.76
N PRO A 2 13.93 -5.63 9.47
CA PRO A 2 12.84 -5.53 8.50
C PRO A 2 11.71 -6.50 8.86
N ILE A 3 10.49 -5.97 8.77
CA ILE A 3 9.26 -6.69 9.08
C ILE A 3 8.62 -7.07 7.75
N TYR A 4 8.19 -8.32 7.62
CA TYR A 4 7.61 -8.84 6.39
C TYR A 4 6.22 -9.37 6.64
N LYS A 5 5.27 -9.00 5.78
CA LYS A 5 3.97 -9.67 5.69
C LYS A 5 4.05 -10.78 4.64
N VAL A 6 3.93 -12.01 5.08
CA VAL A 6 4.09 -13.21 4.26
C VAL A 6 2.73 -13.85 4.04
N THR A 7 2.40 -14.16 2.79
CA THR A 7 1.24 -14.97 2.45
C THR A 7 1.69 -16.32 1.93
N GLN A 8 1.26 -17.41 2.59
CA GLN A 8 1.51 -18.79 2.20
C GLN A 8 0.21 -19.49 1.78
N GLN A 9 0.34 -20.52 0.94
CA GLN A 9 -0.77 -21.34 0.44
C GLN A 9 -0.50 -22.82 0.72
N GLN A 10 -1.47 -23.51 1.31
CA GLN A 10 -1.47 -24.97 1.49
C GLN A 10 -2.82 -25.53 1.01
N GLY A 11 -2.83 -26.21 -0.14
CA GLY A 11 -4.08 -26.59 -0.81
C GLY A 11 -4.97 -25.36 -1.03
N ASN A 12 -6.21 -25.40 -0.56
CA ASN A 12 -7.16 -24.27 -0.65
C ASN A 12 -6.98 -23.22 0.45
N ARG A 13 -6.16 -23.50 1.48
CA ARG A 13 -5.97 -22.59 2.61
C ARG A 13 -4.93 -21.51 2.30
N VAL A 14 -5.30 -20.25 2.53
CA VAL A 14 -4.40 -19.10 2.49
C VAL A 14 -4.11 -18.67 3.93
N ILE A 15 -2.84 -18.50 4.27
CA ILE A 15 -2.39 -18.07 5.60
C ILE A 15 -1.53 -16.83 5.42
N THR A 16 -1.78 -15.79 6.19
CA THR A 16 -0.95 -14.58 6.19
C THR A 16 -0.43 -14.32 7.59
N SER A 17 0.87 -14.09 7.71
CA SER A 17 1.57 -13.82 8.96
C SER A 17 2.52 -12.63 8.80
N THR A 18 2.92 -12.05 9.93
CA THR A 18 3.96 -11.02 9.99
C THR A 18 5.18 -11.61 10.68
N LEU A 19 6.36 -11.48 10.07
CA LEU A 19 7.61 -12.04 10.57
C LEU A 19 8.72 -11.00 10.50
N GLU A 20 9.53 -10.91 11.55
CA GLU A 20 10.78 -10.15 11.53
C GLU A 20 11.92 -11.06 11.07
N ALA A 21 12.78 -10.57 10.18
CA ALA A 21 13.93 -11.34 9.71
C ALA A 21 15.15 -10.44 9.51
N LYS A 22 16.34 -11.06 9.43
CA LYS A 22 17.60 -10.33 9.18
C LYS A 22 17.63 -9.69 7.79
N SER A 23 17.01 -10.32 6.80
CA SER A 23 16.92 -9.91 5.41
C SER A 23 15.83 -10.72 4.69
N LEU A 24 15.42 -10.29 3.49
CA LEU A 24 14.49 -11.06 2.65
C LEU A 24 15.01 -12.47 2.35
N SER A 25 16.31 -12.59 2.03
CA SER A 25 16.94 -13.89 1.78
C SER A 25 16.92 -14.80 3.00
N SER A 26 17.15 -14.25 4.19
CA SER A 26 17.08 -15.00 5.46
C SER A 26 15.66 -15.51 5.73
N LEU A 27 14.64 -14.69 5.47
CA LEU A 27 13.24 -15.07 5.60
C LEU A 27 12.88 -16.21 4.63
N GLN A 28 13.28 -16.10 3.37
CA GLN A 28 13.02 -17.13 2.36
C GLN A 28 13.69 -18.46 2.72
N ALA A 29 14.94 -18.42 3.17
CA ALA A 29 15.65 -19.60 3.64
C ALA A 29 14.94 -20.26 4.84
N PHE A 30 14.54 -19.47 5.83
CA PHE A 30 13.77 -19.94 6.99
C PHE A 30 12.46 -20.61 6.57
N LEU A 31 11.64 -19.94 5.75
CA LEU A 31 10.34 -20.47 5.32
C LEU A 31 10.48 -21.73 4.47
N THR A 32 11.50 -21.79 3.62
CA THR A 32 11.81 -22.98 2.80
C THR A 32 12.21 -24.17 3.66
N ALA A 33 12.98 -23.93 4.73
CA ALA A 33 13.40 -24.98 5.65
C ALA A 33 12.29 -25.41 6.63
N ALA A 34 11.45 -24.48 7.07
CA ALA A 34 10.50 -24.70 8.18
C ALA A 34 9.07 -25.03 7.74
N SER A 35 8.68 -24.77 6.49
CA SER A 35 7.30 -24.89 6.05
C SER A 35 7.16 -25.64 4.72
N THR A 36 6.16 -26.50 4.63
CA THR A 36 5.74 -27.13 3.36
C THR A 36 4.80 -26.25 2.54
N ALA A 37 4.32 -25.13 3.10
CA ALA A 37 3.38 -24.24 2.43
C ALA A 37 4.09 -23.34 1.41
N LYS A 38 3.51 -23.21 0.21
CA LYS A 38 4.07 -22.38 -0.86
C LYS A 38 4.01 -20.89 -0.49
N ILE A 39 5.15 -20.21 -0.55
CA ILE A 39 5.21 -18.75 -0.44
C ILE A 39 4.56 -18.13 -1.69
N LYS A 40 3.51 -17.34 -1.50
CA LYS A 40 2.76 -16.69 -2.57
C LYS A 40 3.20 -15.24 -2.76
N TYR A 41 3.30 -14.49 -1.66
CA TYR A 41 3.73 -13.09 -1.65
C TYR A 41 4.54 -12.81 -0.38
N ILE A 42 5.51 -11.91 -0.50
CA ILE A 42 6.21 -11.29 0.62
C ILE A 42 6.14 -9.79 0.39
N TYR A 43 5.63 -9.06 1.37
CA TYR A 43 5.65 -7.60 1.39
C TYR A 43 6.60 -7.16 2.49
N GLU A 44 7.55 -6.30 2.17
CA GLU A 44 8.36 -5.61 3.18
C GLU A 44 7.58 -4.43 3.75
N VAL A 45 7.56 -4.33 5.07
CA VAL A 45 6.87 -3.29 5.82
C VAL A 45 7.92 -2.30 6.30
N HIS A 46 7.84 -1.08 5.79
CA HIS A 46 8.62 0.06 6.29
C HIS A 46 7.70 0.89 7.18
N PHE A 47 8.06 1.06 8.45
CA PHE A 47 7.43 2.04 9.33
C PHE A 47 8.02 3.41 9.00
N GLU A 48 7.17 4.40 8.74
CA GLU A 48 7.65 5.73 8.34
C GLU A 48 8.16 6.57 9.50
N ASP A 49 7.67 6.39 10.74
CA ASP A 49 8.20 7.16 11.87
C ASP A 49 7.68 6.66 13.25
N ASP A 50 8.56 6.13 14.10
CA ASP A 50 8.24 5.88 15.53
C ASP A 50 8.57 7.11 16.41
N THR A 51 9.12 8.17 15.82
CA THR A 51 9.64 9.34 16.55
C THR A 51 8.75 10.56 16.48
N THR A 52 7.79 10.60 15.56
CA THR A 52 6.85 11.72 15.45
C THR A 52 5.54 11.47 16.18
N THR A 53 5.13 12.46 16.96
CA THR A 53 3.77 12.54 17.50
C THR A 53 2.76 12.61 16.35
N PRO A 54 1.69 11.79 16.36
CA PRO A 54 0.60 11.94 15.41
C PRO A 54 0.06 13.38 15.39
N PRO A 55 -0.40 13.88 14.23
CA PRO A 55 -1.01 15.21 14.17
C PRO A 55 -2.22 15.30 15.09
N ILE A 56 -2.40 16.46 15.72
CA ILE A 56 -3.57 16.74 16.56
C ILE A 56 -4.82 16.67 15.69
N ASP A 57 -5.86 16.00 16.17
CA ASP A 57 -7.16 15.95 15.49
C ASP A 57 -7.90 17.28 15.69
N ASP A 58 -7.79 18.16 14.70
CA ASP A 58 -8.42 19.48 14.67
C ASP A 58 -9.72 19.51 13.84
N PHE A 59 -10.17 18.35 13.34
CA PHE A 59 -11.29 18.19 12.41
C PHE A 59 -11.20 19.07 11.15
N ASN A 60 -10.01 19.57 10.80
CA ASN A 60 -9.81 20.51 9.70
C ASN A 60 -9.41 19.79 8.40
N TYR A 61 -10.17 18.76 8.05
CA TYR A 61 -9.92 17.92 6.88
C TYR A 61 -11.22 17.43 6.26
N PHE A 62 -11.15 17.09 4.98
CA PHE A 62 -12.17 16.30 4.31
C PHE A 62 -12.01 14.84 4.70
N LYS A 63 -13.13 14.12 4.85
CA LYS A 63 -13.13 12.77 5.42
C LYS A 63 -12.28 11.81 4.61
N GLN A 64 -12.43 11.84 3.28
CA GLN A 64 -11.68 10.95 2.41
C GLN A 64 -11.70 11.37 0.94
N TYR A 65 -10.69 10.89 0.24
CA TYR A 65 -10.62 10.84 -1.22
C TYR A 65 -10.45 9.38 -1.67
N LYS A 66 -11.23 8.97 -2.67
CA LYS A 66 -11.13 7.65 -3.28
C LYS A 66 -11.06 7.80 -4.79
N ALA A 67 -10.12 7.12 -5.44
CA ALA A 67 -10.02 7.13 -6.89
C ALA A 67 -9.45 5.81 -7.43
N PHE A 68 -9.56 5.59 -8.74
CA PHE A 68 -8.85 4.53 -9.45
C PHE A 68 -7.76 5.12 -10.35
N CYS A 69 -6.53 4.70 -10.11
CA CYS A 69 -5.39 5.02 -10.96
C CYS A 69 -5.17 3.89 -11.97
N ALA A 70 -4.90 4.24 -13.22
CA ALA A 70 -4.63 3.29 -14.29
C ALA A 70 -3.36 3.65 -15.07
N ASN A 71 -2.65 2.61 -15.52
CA ASN A 71 -1.50 2.75 -16.42
C ASN A 71 -1.86 2.38 -17.88
N SER A 72 -0.90 2.55 -18.78
CA SER A 72 -1.00 2.25 -20.22
C SER A 72 -1.39 0.80 -20.52
N ASN A 73 -1.07 -0.13 -19.63
CA ASN A 73 -1.42 -1.55 -19.73
C ASN A 73 -2.82 -1.88 -19.17
N ARG A 74 -3.66 -0.86 -18.92
CA ARG A 74 -5.01 -0.98 -18.34
C ARG A 74 -5.03 -1.64 -16.96
N ARG A 75 -3.89 -1.78 -16.28
CA ARG A 75 -3.86 -2.20 -14.88
C ARG A 75 -4.43 -1.07 -14.04
N LYS A 76 -5.29 -1.42 -13.08
CA LYS A 76 -5.96 -0.45 -12.20
C LYS A 76 -5.67 -0.76 -10.74
N LYS A 77 -5.48 0.28 -9.93
CA LYS A 77 -5.41 0.18 -8.47
C LYS A 77 -6.24 1.30 -7.85
N GLN A 78 -6.89 0.96 -6.75
CA GLN A 78 -7.62 1.93 -5.96
C GLN A 78 -6.64 2.71 -5.09
N VAL A 79 -6.80 4.03 -5.06
CA VAL A 79 -6.20 4.94 -4.09
C VAL A 79 -7.29 5.32 -3.09
N LEU A 80 -6.96 5.23 -1.80
CA LEU A 80 -7.83 5.65 -0.71
C LEU A 80 -6.98 6.46 0.28
N ILE A 81 -7.39 7.71 0.50
CA ILE A 81 -6.73 8.64 1.41
C ILE A 81 -7.78 9.11 2.41
N HIS A 82 -7.44 9.09 3.69
CA HIS A 82 -8.26 9.60 4.78
C HIS A 82 -7.74 10.95 5.25
N ASN A 83 -8.62 11.75 5.88
CA ASN A 83 -8.28 13.04 6.49
C ASN A 83 -7.52 13.96 5.52
N VAL A 84 -8.13 14.20 4.35
CA VAL A 84 -7.52 14.98 3.27
C VAL A 84 -7.52 16.46 3.63
N LYS A 85 -6.35 17.12 3.51
CA LYS A 85 -6.20 18.55 3.80
C LYS A 85 -7.23 19.40 3.04
N LYS A 86 -7.86 20.38 3.70
CA LYS A 86 -8.84 21.29 3.06
C LYS A 86 -8.28 22.12 1.89
N THR A 87 -6.96 22.24 1.77
CA THR A 87 -6.29 22.90 0.65
C THR A 87 -6.23 22.06 -0.63
N MET A 88 -6.62 20.78 -0.55
CA MET A 88 -6.64 19.85 -1.67
C MET A 88 -8.00 19.88 -2.37
N ASP A 89 -7.94 19.78 -3.69
CA ASP A 89 -9.07 19.58 -4.60
C ASP A 89 -8.77 18.35 -5.48
N GLU A 90 -9.76 17.92 -6.26
CA GLU A 90 -9.64 16.72 -7.11
C GLU A 90 -8.50 16.85 -8.13
N ASP A 91 -8.29 18.02 -8.71
CA ASP A 91 -7.25 18.26 -9.73
C ASP A 91 -5.84 18.20 -9.14
N LYS A 92 -5.64 18.75 -7.93
CA LYS A 92 -4.36 18.63 -7.21
C LYS A 92 -4.09 17.17 -6.85
N LEU A 93 -5.09 16.45 -6.34
CA LEU A 93 -4.93 15.04 -5.97
C LEU A 93 -4.65 14.15 -7.18
N ALA A 94 -5.33 14.39 -8.31
CA ALA A 94 -5.05 13.68 -9.56
C ALA A 94 -3.62 13.92 -10.06
N ARG A 95 -3.12 15.17 -9.97
CA ARG A 95 -1.73 15.50 -10.30
C ARG A 95 -0.73 14.79 -9.40
N LEU A 96 -0.96 14.80 -8.08
CA LEU A 96 -0.10 14.08 -7.12
C LEU A 96 -0.09 12.57 -7.39
N CYS A 97 -1.24 11.98 -7.72
CA CYS A 97 -1.32 10.57 -8.10
C CYS A 97 -0.44 10.27 -9.32
N LYS A 98 -0.46 11.12 -10.34
CA LYS A 98 0.37 10.95 -11.55
C LYS A 98 1.86 11.18 -11.31
N MET A 99 2.20 12.05 -10.35
CA MET A 99 3.57 12.43 -10.04
C MET A 99 4.28 11.41 -9.15
N HIS A 100 3.59 10.84 -8.16
CA HIS A 100 4.22 10.06 -7.10
C HIS A 100 3.85 8.58 -7.07
N LEU A 101 2.77 8.17 -7.75
CA LEU A 101 2.30 6.78 -7.69
C LEU A 101 2.60 6.01 -8.97
N GLU A 102 2.72 4.71 -8.80
CA GLU A 102 2.82 3.74 -9.87
C GLU A 102 1.74 2.67 -9.75
N VAL A 103 1.34 2.12 -10.89
CA VAL A 103 0.46 0.96 -10.96
C VAL A 103 1.21 -0.18 -11.63
N GLY A 104 1.64 -1.15 -10.83
CA GLY A 104 2.34 -2.34 -11.32
C GLY A 104 3.68 -2.03 -11.98
N GLY A 105 4.46 -1.11 -11.38
CA GLY A 105 5.80 -0.71 -11.84
C GLY A 105 5.81 0.26 -13.02
N LEU A 106 4.68 0.90 -13.32
CA LEU A 106 4.55 1.88 -14.40
C LEU A 106 3.84 3.12 -13.88
N LYS A 107 4.17 4.28 -14.45
CA LYS A 107 3.52 5.56 -14.15
C LYS A 107 1.99 5.48 -14.29
N VAL A 108 1.30 6.33 -13.55
CA VAL A 108 -0.15 6.51 -13.68
C VAL A 108 -0.44 7.45 -14.85
N ASP A 109 -1.19 6.95 -15.84
CA ASP A 109 -1.59 7.72 -17.02
C ASP A 109 -2.95 8.40 -16.83
N SER A 110 -3.87 7.74 -16.12
CA SER A 110 -5.22 8.24 -15.89
C SER A 110 -5.70 7.99 -14.47
N VAL A 111 -6.57 8.88 -13.99
CA VAL A 111 -7.27 8.80 -12.70
C VAL A 111 -8.76 8.89 -13.00
N ALA A 112 -9.56 7.97 -12.47
CA ALA A 112 -11.00 7.87 -12.73
C ALA A 112 -11.79 7.62 -11.44
N CYS A 113 -13.10 7.92 -11.48
CA CYS A 113 -14.05 7.70 -10.39
C CYS A 113 -13.57 8.29 -9.05
N ALA A 114 -13.14 9.56 -9.09
CA ALA A 114 -12.80 10.31 -7.88
C ALA A 114 -14.08 10.58 -7.07
N LEU A 115 -14.12 10.11 -5.84
CA LEU A 115 -15.12 10.49 -4.84
C LEU A 115 -14.42 11.30 -3.77
N PHE A 116 -14.80 12.56 -3.66
CA PHE A 116 -14.33 13.47 -2.63
C PHE A 116 -15.43 13.68 -1.60
N MET A 117 -15.22 13.18 -0.38
CA MET A 117 -16.18 13.37 0.70
C MET A 117 -15.79 14.61 1.51
N LEU A 118 -16.49 15.69 1.20
CA LEU A 118 -16.44 16.97 1.92
C LEU A 118 -16.83 16.78 3.39
#